data_AF-A0A518DC06-F1
#
_entry.id   AF-A0A518DC06-F1
#
_cell.length_a   1.000
_cell.length_b   1.000
_cell.length_c   1.000
_cell.angle_alpha   90.00
_cell.angle_beta   90.00
_cell.angle_gamma   90.00
#
_symmetry.space_group_name_H-M   'P 1'
#
loop_
_entity.id
_entity.type
_entity.pdbx_description
1 polymer ?
#
loop_
_entity_poly.entity_id
_entity_poly.type
_entity_poly.pdbx_seq_one_letter_code
_entity_poly.pdbx_strand_id
1 'polypeptide(L)'
;MACFDCRVSQLPTRGDVVDYFRWRNEDAHRNALNACCYWSLRKEGSSTQDATKALMNLSVADKNELLFQRGINFNEIPSWQKRGIGVVWEDYEKHAVNRQSGQPVTAVRRRLRRILDLPMRDEYSEFITGLLGVRTSSE
;
A
#
# COMPACT_ATOMS: atom_id res chain seq x y z
N MET A 1 -24.32 1.31 8.12
CA MET A 1 -23.67 2.53 7.59
C MET A 1 -22.20 2.47 7.98
N ALA A 2 -21.28 2.61 7.04
CA ALA A 2 -19.84 2.68 7.35
C ALA A 2 -19.46 4.16 7.59
N CYS A 3 -18.59 4.42 8.56
CA CYS A 3 -18.09 5.76 8.88
C CYS A 3 -16.56 5.75 8.87
N PHE A 4 -15.95 6.84 8.39
CA PHE A 4 -14.49 6.99 8.32
C PHE A 4 -14.08 8.29 9.03
N ASP A 5 -13.05 8.18 9.87
CA ASP A 5 -12.36 9.34 10.44
C ASP A 5 -11.44 9.97 9.37
N CYS A 6 -11.30 11.30 9.39
CA CYS A 6 -10.40 12.02 8.48
C CYS A 6 -9.56 13.05 9.24
N ARG A 7 -8.32 13.24 8.79
CA ARG A 7 -7.37 14.19 9.37
C ARG A 7 -6.49 14.79 8.29
N VAL A 8 -6.05 16.04 8.50
CA VAL A 8 -5.06 16.70 7.65
C VAL A 8 -3.70 16.58 8.30
N SER A 9 -2.69 16.11 7.54
CA SER A 9 -1.29 16.10 7.97
C SER A 9 -0.52 17.15 7.17
N GLN A 10 0.04 18.16 7.83
CA GLN A 10 0.84 19.19 7.18
C GLN A 10 2.29 18.71 7.08
N LEU A 11 2.81 18.60 5.86
CA LEU A 11 4.13 18.05 5.55
C LEU A 11 4.91 19.13 4.76
N PRO A 12 5.67 20.01 5.43
CA PRO A 12 6.22 21.24 4.84
C PRO A 12 7.20 21.02 3.70
N THR A 13 7.93 19.91 3.70
CA THR A 13 8.94 19.59 2.69
C THR A 13 8.58 18.34 1.91
N ARG A 14 9.20 18.17 0.73
CA ARG A 14 9.10 16.91 -0.04
C ARG A 14 9.63 15.72 0.76
N GLY A 15 10.65 15.93 1.58
CA GLY A 15 11.19 14.92 2.49
C GLY A 15 10.13 14.43 3.49
N ASP A 16 9.41 15.36 4.12
CA ASP A 16 8.34 15.02 5.07
C ASP A 16 7.24 14.17 4.43
N VAL A 17 6.93 14.41 3.15
CA VAL A 17 5.97 13.59 2.39
C VAL A 17 6.51 12.17 2.17
N VAL A 18 7.77 12.04 1.75
CA VAL A 18 8.41 10.73 1.55
C VAL A 18 8.45 9.95 2.85
N ASP A 19 8.88 10.57 3.94
CA ASP A 19 8.96 9.96 5.27
C ASP A 19 7.59 9.54 5.79
N TYR A 20 6.56 10.36 5.59
CA TYR A 20 5.19 10.02 5.94
C TYR A 20 4.72 8.74 5.23
N PHE A 21 4.92 8.64 3.92
CA PHE A 21 4.51 7.45 3.17
C PHE A 21 5.36 6.24 3.54
N ARG A 22 6.67 6.39 3.77
CA ARG A 22 7.55 5.32 4.24
C ARG A 22 7.06 4.76 5.58
N TRP A 23 6.72 5.64 6.51
CA TRP A 23 6.14 5.25 7.79
C TRP A 23 4.81 4.51 7.64
N ARG A 24 3.90 4.98 6.76
CA ARG A 24 2.63 4.28 6.48
C ARG A 24 2.86 2.90 5.83
N ASN A 25 3.86 2.75 4.97
CA ASN A 25 4.21 1.47 4.35
C ASN A 25 4.73 0.46 5.39
N GLU A 26 5.64 0.88 6.27
CA GLU A 26 6.12 0.06 7.37
C GLU A 26 5.01 -0.31 8.37
N ASP A 27 4.10 0.64 8.64
CA ASP A 27 2.94 0.41 9.50
C ASP A 27 1.99 -0.63 8.92
N ALA A 28 1.73 -0.58 7.60
CA ALA A 28 0.96 -1.59 6.90
C ALA A 28 1.60 -2.99 7.06
N HIS A 29 2.92 -3.09 6.96
CA HIS A 29 3.64 -4.35 7.14
C HIS A 29 3.52 -4.92 8.54
N ARG A 30 3.73 -4.09 9.57
CA ARG A 30 3.54 -4.52 10.96
C ARG A 30 2.10 -4.94 11.24
N ASN A 31 1.13 -4.19 10.74
CA ASN A 31 -0.29 -4.47 10.90
C ASN A 31 -0.68 -5.78 10.19
N ALA A 32 -0.17 -6.02 8.98
CA ALA A 32 -0.39 -7.25 8.25
C ALA A 32 0.17 -8.47 8.98
N LEU A 33 1.44 -8.40 9.44
CA LEU A 33 2.05 -9.49 10.21
C LEU A 33 1.26 -9.79 11.49
N ASN A 34 0.87 -8.75 12.22
CA ASN A 34 0.09 -8.89 13.44
C ASN A 34 -1.30 -9.48 13.17
N ALA A 35 -1.97 -9.03 12.12
CA ALA A 35 -3.28 -9.53 11.71
C ALA A 35 -3.21 -11.00 11.29
N CYS A 36 -2.18 -11.41 10.52
CA CYS A 36 -1.96 -12.80 10.16
C CYS A 36 -1.83 -13.67 11.42
N CYS A 37 -0.99 -13.28 12.38
CA CYS A 37 -0.83 -14.05 13.62
C CYS A 37 -2.15 -14.12 14.40
N TYR A 38 -2.84 -12.99 14.54
CA TYR A 38 -4.09 -12.89 15.27
C TYR A 38 -5.15 -13.81 14.67
N TRP A 39 -5.35 -13.75 13.36
CA TRP A 39 -6.37 -14.58 12.70
C TRP A 39 -6.02 -16.06 12.69
N SER A 40 -4.74 -16.41 12.65
CA SER A 40 -4.29 -17.80 12.84
C SER A 40 -4.69 -18.32 14.23
N LEU A 41 -4.41 -17.55 15.30
CA LEU A 41 -4.80 -17.92 16.67
C LEU A 41 -6.33 -18.00 16.85
N ARG A 42 -7.07 -17.05 16.27
CA ARG A 42 -8.54 -17.07 16.32
C ARG A 42 -9.12 -18.28 15.60
N LYS A 43 -8.52 -18.71 14.49
CA LYS A 43 -8.93 -19.90 13.73
C LYS A 43 -8.71 -21.20 14.53
N GLU A 44 -7.72 -21.21 15.41
CA GLU A 44 -7.42 -22.32 16.34
C GLU A 44 -8.30 -22.32 17.60
N GLY A 45 -9.26 -21.40 17.70
CA GLY A 45 -10.21 -21.34 18.82
C GLY A 45 -9.80 -20.40 19.97
N SER A 46 -8.71 -19.65 19.83
CA SER A 46 -8.35 -18.62 20.82
C SER A 46 -9.46 -17.57 20.93
N SER A 47 -9.74 -17.12 22.16
CA SER A 47 -10.64 -15.99 22.39
C SER A 47 -10.03 -14.69 21.86
N THR A 48 -10.83 -13.63 21.76
CA THR A 48 -10.34 -12.27 21.43
C THR A 48 -9.24 -11.82 22.38
N GLN A 49 -9.44 -12.06 23.68
CA GLN A 49 -8.53 -11.64 24.74
C GLN A 49 -7.24 -12.46 24.71
N ASP A 50 -7.35 -13.78 24.57
CA ASP A 50 -6.20 -14.67 24.55
C ASP A 50 -5.32 -14.43 23.32
N ALA A 51 -5.92 -14.30 22.14
CA ALA A 51 -5.18 -13.99 20.92
C ALA A 51 -4.47 -12.64 21.02
N THR A 52 -5.11 -11.62 21.61
CA THR A 52 -4.48 -10.31 21.82
C THR A 52 -3.31 -10.43 22.81
N LYS A 53 -3.52 -11.10 23.94
CA LYS A 53 -2.50 -11.30 24.98
C LYS A 53 -1.32 -12.12 24.48
N ALA A 54 -1.55 -13.15 23.68
CA ALA A 54 -0.51 -13.98 23.09
C ALA A 54 0.41 -13.19 22.14
N LEU A 55 -0.10 -12.14 21.49
CA LEU A 55 0.67 -11.29 20.59
C LEU A 55 1.31 -10.07 21.28
N MET A 56 0.92 -9.77 22.53
CA MET A 56 1.52 -8.69 23.30
C MET A 56 3.01 -8.98 23.50
N ASN A 57 3.85 -7.96 23.26
CA ASN A 57 5.30 -8.02 23.42
C ASN A 57 6.05 -9.04 22.56
N LEU A 58 5.39 -9.72 21.61
CA LEU A 58 6.10 -10.55 20.64
C LEU A 58 6.90 -9.69 19.66
N SER A 59 8.16 -10.07 19.45
CA SER A 59 8.99 -9.46 18.44
C SER A 59 8.52 -9.84 17.03
N VAL A 60 9.07 -9.16 16.01
CA VAL A 60 8.83 -9.53 14.61
C VAL A 60 9.29 -10.97 14.33
N ALA A 61 10.41 -11.39 14.92
CA ALA A 61 10.93 -12.75 14.76
C ALA A 61 9.95 -13.79 15.37
N ASP A 62 9.50 -13.54 16.60
CA ASP A 62 8.55 -14.44 17.29
C ASP A 62 7.23 -14.59 16.50
N LYS A 63 6.75 -13.50 15.90
CA LYS A 63 5.55 -13.51 15.06
C LYS A 63 5.74 -14.34 13.79
N ASN A 64 6.90 -14.25 13.15
CA ASN A 64 7.22 -15.07 11.98
C ASN A 64 7.32 -16.55 12.36
N GLU A 65 7.97 -16.86 13.50
CA GLU A 65 8.07 -18.22 14.01
C GLU A 65 6.68 -18.81 14.35
N LEU A 66 5.82 -18.01 15.01
CA LEU A 66 4.44 -18.38 15.31
C LEU A 66 3.65 -18.79 14.04
N LEU A 67 3.80 -18.02 12.96
CA LEU A 67 3.18 -18.33 11.67
C LEU A 67 3.82 -19.55 11.01
N PHE A 68 5.14 -19.67 11.07
CA PHE A 68 5.88 -20.77 10.48
C PHE A 68 5.51 -22.12 11.09
N GLN A 69 5.36 -22.18 12.43
CA GLN A 69 4.86 -23.37 13.15
C GLN A 69 3.45 -23.80 12.71
N ARG A 70 2.70 -22.90 12.06
CA ARG A 70 1.36 -23.15 11.51
C ARG A 70 1.37 -23.35 10.00
N GLY A 71 2.55 -23.53 9.40
CA GLY A 71 2.72 -23.73 7.96
C GLY A 71 2.48 -22.47 7.13
N ILE A 72 2.55 -21.28 7.73
CA ILE A 72 2.35 -20.00 7.03
C ILE A 72 3.68 -19.28 6.90
N ASN A 73 4.21 -19.21 5.68
CA ASN A 73 5.36 -18.35 5.39
C ASN A 73 4.88 -16.93 5.06
N PHE A 74 5.08 -15.99 6.00
CA PHE A 74 4.67 -14.59 5.80
C PHE A 74 5.31 -13.95 4.55
N ASN A 75 6.50 -14.39 4.15
CA ASN A 75 7.17 -13.84 2.96
C ASN A 75 6.46 -14.22 1.65
N GLU A 76 5.72 -15.33 1.62
CA GLU A 76 4.98 -15.80 0.43
C GLU A 76 3.61 -15.15 0.29
N ILE A 77 3.14 -14.44 1.33
CA ILE A 77 1.88 -13.69 1.26
C ILE A 77 2.00 -12.58 0.20
N PRO A 78 0.94 -12.34 -0.62
CA PRO A 78 0.96 -11.30 -1.64
C PRO A 78 1.34 -9.92 -1.10
N SER A 79 2.16 -9.19 -1.86
CA SER A 79 2.68 -7.86 -1.50
C SER A 79 1.61 -6.88 -1.05
N TRP A 80 0.46 -6.85 -1.74
CA TRP A 80 -0.61 -5.91 -1.42
C TRP A 80 -1.24 -6.15 -0.03
N GLN A 81 -1.22 -7.39 0.46
CA GLN A 81 -1.70 -7.70 1.82
C GLN A 81 -0.69 -7.24 2.87
N LYS A 82 0.61 -7.32 2.54
CA LYS A 82 1.71 -6.93 3.43
C LYS A 82 1.99 -5.43 3.43
N ARG A 83 1.73 -4.72 2.33
CA ARG A 83 2.25 -3.36 2.12
C ARG A 83 1.19 -2.37 1.65
N GLY A 84 -0.05 -2.82 1.47
CA GLY A 84 -1.12 -2.03 0.86
C GLY A 84 -0.96 -1.87 -0.65
N ILE A 85 -1.75 -0.97 -1.23
CA ILE A 85 -1.77 -0.69 -2.67
C ILE A 85 -1.46 0.78 -2.94
N GLY A 86 -0.82 1.05 -4.07
CA GLY A 86 -0.66 2.40 -4.60
C GLY A 86 -1.77 2.70 -5.61
N VAL A 87 -2.27 3.93 -5.59
CA VAL A 87 -3.17 4.45 -6.63
C VAL A 87 -2.60 5.76 -7.12
N VAL A 88 -2.18 5.79 -8.38
CA VAL A 88 -1.51 6.95 -9.00
C VAL A 88 -2.18 7.35 -10.29
N TRP A 89 -2.08 8.62 -10.63
CA TRP A 89 -2.47 9.09 -11.95
C TRP A 89 -1.41 8.70 -12.98
N GLU A 90 -1.86 8.22 -14.13
CA GLU A 90 -1.00 8.03 -15.30
C GLU A 90 -1.68 8.54 -16.57
N ASP A 91 -0.86 9.05 -17.48
CA ASP A 91 -1.30 9.44 -18.80
C ASP A 91 -1.13 8.23 -19.75
N TYR A 92 -2.11 8.04 -20.63
CA TYR A 92 -2.11 6.97 -21.62
C TYR A 92 -2.62 7.49 -22.96
N GLU A 93 -2.10 6.92 -24.04
CA GLU A 93 -2.55 7.22 -25.38
C GLU A 93 -3.85 6.48 -25.69
N LYS A 94 -4.82 7.23 -26.22
CA LYS A 94 -6.08 6.68 -26.70
C LYS A 94 -6.28 7.11 -28.14
N HIS A 95 -6.37 6.13 -29.04
CA HIS A 95 -6.85 6.38 -30.39
C HIS A 95 -8.31 6.86 -30.32
N ALA A 96 -8.55 8.02 -30.90
CA ALA A 96 -9.85 8.66 -30.98
C ALA A 96 -10.07 9.14 -32.41
N VAL A 97 -11.32 9.51 -32.72
CA VAL A 97 -11.66 10.14 -34.00
C VAL A 97 -12.02 11.58 -33.70
N ASN A 98 -11.42 12.52 -34.42
CA ASN A 98 -11.79 13.92 -34.32
C ASN A 98 -13.21 14.09 -34.86
N ARG A 99 -14.13 14.56 -34.01
CA ARG A 99 -15.56 14.66 -34.34
C ARG A 99 -15.86 15.70 -35.44
N GLN A 100 -14.96 16.64 -35.69
CA GLN A 100 -15.10 17.68 -36.71
C GLN A 100 -14.47 17.28 -38.06
N SER A 101 -13.30 16.62 -38.05
CA SER A 101 -12.58 16.25 -39.28
C SER A 101 -12.72 14.78 -39.70
N GLY A 102 -13.28 13.92 -38.84
CA GLY A 102 -13.40 12.48 -39.07
C GLY A 102 -12.05 11.72 -39.06
N GLN A 103 -10.94 12.40 -38.79
CA GLN A 103 -9.60 11.81 -38.85
C GLN A 103 -9.24 11.08 -37.54
N PRO A 104 -8.49 9.97 -37.61
CA PRO A 104 -7.92 9.33 -36.44
C PRO A 104 -6.89 10.25 -35.80
N VAL A 105 -7.02 10.45 -34.50
CA VAL A 105 -6.11 11.25 -33.67
C VAL A 105 -5.69 10.42 -32.46
N THR A 106 -4.42 10.53 -32.08
CA THR A 106 -3.95 10.01 -30.81
C THR A 106 -4.14 11.09 -29.76
N ALA A 107 -4.99 10.82 -28.78
CA ALA A 107 -5.28 11.77 -27.71
C ALA A 107 -4.73 11.24 -26.38
N VAL A 108 -4.03 12.09 -25.64
CA VAL A 108 -3.56 11.76 -24.29
C VAL A 108 -4.73 11.89 -23.31
N ARG A 109 -4.91 10.88 -22.47
CA ARG A 109 -5.92 10.84 -21.41
C ARG A 109 -5.30 10.39 -20.11
N ARG A 110 -5.90 10.79 -19.01
CA ARG A 110 -5.45 10.43 -17.67
C ARG A 110 -6.35 9.34 -17.07
N ARG A 111 -5.75 8.34 -16.41
CA ARG A 111 -6.45 7.29 -15.68
C ARG A 111 -5.77 6.99 -14.35
N LEU A 112 -6.52 6.38 -13.43
CA LEU A 112 -5.96 5.84 -12.19
C LEU A 112 -5.37 4.46 -12.46
N ARG A 113 -4.07 4.28 -12.18
CA ARG A 113 -3.42 2.98 -12.15
C ARG A 113 -3.29 2.48 -10.72
N ARG A 114 -3.60 1.20 -10.54
CA ARG A 114 -3.40 0.46 -9.29
C ARG A 114 -2.04 -0.23 -9.32
N ILE A 115 -1.31 -0.14 -8.23
CA ILE A 115 -0.01 -0.79 -8.02
C ILE A 115 -0.18 -1.75 -6.84
N LEU A 116 -0.16 -3.06 -7.14
CA LEU A 116 -0.34 -4.11 -6.13
C LEU A 116 0.98 -4.57 -5.51
N ASP A 117 2.08 -4.38 -6.24
CA ASP A 117 3.42 -4.69 -5.76
C ASP A 117 4.18 -3.38 -5.58
N LEU A 118 4.00 -2.79 -4.39
CA LEU A 118 4.75 -1.60 -4.01
C LEU A 118 6.20 -1.95 -3.68
N PRO A 119 7.18 -1.13 -4.10
CA PRO A 119 8.57 -1.29 -3.67
C PRO A 119 8.71 -1.12 -2.15
N MET A 120 9.90 -1.42 -1.60
CA MET A 120 10.16 -1.34 -0.16
C MET A 120 11.43 -0.52 0.11
N ARG A 121 11.55 -0.02 1.34
CA ARG A 121 12.76 0.67 1.83
C ARG A 121 13.10 1.84 0.89
N ASP A 122 14.33 1.88 0.39
CA ASP A 122 14.85 3.01 -0.35
C ASP A 122 14.22 3.11 -1.75
N GLU A 123 13.93 1.97 -2.39
CA GLU A 123 13.15 1.92 -3.65
C GLU A 123 11.76 2.52 -3.48
N TYR A 124 11.14 2.37 -2.30
CA TYR A 124 9.86 3.01 -2.01
C TYR A 124 9.99 4.52 -1.85
N SER A 125 11.06 4.98 -1.19
CA SER A 125 11.35 6.41 -1.09
C SER A 125 11.62 7.04 -2.45
N GLU A 126 12.38 6.37 -3.32
CA GLU A 126 12.62 6.78 -4.70
C GLU A 126 11.33 6.83 -5.52
N PHE A 127 10.48 5.81 -5.37
CA PHE A 127 9.17 5.77 -6.01
C PHE A 127 8.30 6.98 -5.62
N ILE A 128 8.17 7.29 -4.33
CA ILE A 128 7.40 8.47 -3.88
C ILE A 128 8.04 9.77 -4.36
N THR A 129 9.36 9.88 -4.30
CA THR A 129 10.10 11.06 -4.78
C THR A 129 9.85 11.30 -6.27
N GLY A 130 9.84 10.24 -7.08
CA GLY A 130 9.52 10.29 -8.49
C GLY A 130 8.12 10.85 -8.74
N LEU A 131 7.12 10.44 -7.94
CA LEU A 131 5.75 10.96 -8.05
C LEU A 131 5.65 12.47 -7.72
N LEU A 132 6.45 12.98 -6.79
CA LEU A 132 6.48 14.40 -6.43
C LEU A 132 7.19 15.27 -7.49
N GLY A 133 7.99 14.65 -8.37
CA GLY A 133 8.70 15.30 -9.47
C GLY A 133 7.85 15.52 -10.72
N VAL A 134 6.79 14.73 -10.92
CA VAL A 134 5.92 14.84 -12.10
C VAL A 134 5.02 16.06 -11.96
N ARG A 135 5.47 17.21 -12.46
CA ARG A 135 4.54 18.29 -12.83
C ARG A 135 3.65 17.74 -13.93
N THR A 136 2.35 17.72 -13.70
CA THR A 136 1.37 17.46 -14.75
C THR A 136 1.47 18.60 -15.76
N SER A 137 2.19 18.37 -16.86
CA SER A 137 2.25 19.30 -17.98
C SER A 137 0.86 19.45 -18.59
N SER A 138 0.22 20.58 -18.32
CA SER A 138 -0.93 21.08 -19.08
C SER A 138 -1.10 22.57 -18.75
N GLU A 139 -0.30 23.40 -19.41
CA GLU A 139 -0.69 24.74 -19.87
C GLU A 139 -1.06 24.64 -21.35
#